data_AF-A0A8J4G0F3-F1
#
_entry.id   AF-A0A8J4G0F3-F1
#
_cell.length_a   1.000
_cell.length_b   1.000
_cell.length_c   1.000
_cell.angle_alpha   90.00
_cell.angle_beta   90.00
_cell.angle_gamma   90.00
#
_symmetry.space_group_name_H-M   'P 1'
#
loop_
_entity.id
_entity.type
_entity.pdbx_description
1 polymer ?
#
loop_
_entity_poly.entity_id
_entity_poly.type
_entity_poly.pdbx_seq_one_letter_code
_entity_poly.pdbx_strand_id
1 'polypeptide(L)'
;MADGVAYAPHRAIDVFAWDVDWYLWSAYKVYGPHLGVMYGKRRAYDSLLSLGGQGPNFYFVPASDLSYKFELGGVSHEGCAGLLALQDYLLCLLGTSPTPGTPPQHQQEHQQDKEQRQQQQLQPVCRHHNDYIPQEAEGGLISTSLPLVPPPAMASAGQVRVSRSQVEAAFALMTAMEMPLQEQLLSYLASHPAVRLAGSANADPAVRVPTISFVHRCRSSQWVARQLQAAGFAVRCGHMYARRLVEALSAEGGLMAEEAIQRQAVEDEGAAAGAACAGSAVFDEQQAINEGVVRVSLLHYNTPGEVSQLIEALRTIL
;
A
#
# COMPACT_ATOMS: atom_id res chain seq x y z
N MET A 1 4.91 -18.71 7.84
CA MET A 1 4.16 -17.62 7.18
C MET A 1 4.97 -16.34 7.33
N ALA A 2 5.02 -15.51 6.29
CA ALA A 2 5.71 -14.22 6.30
C ALA A 2 4.77 -13.10 5.83
N ASP A 3 4.81 -11.97 6.53
CA ASP A 3 4.14 -10.72 6.13
C ASP A 3 5.14 -9.83 5.40
N GLY A 4 4.89 -9.64 4.10
CA GLY A 4 5.71 -8.86 3.19
C GLY A 4 5.25 -7.44 2.97
N VAL A 5 4.17 -6.98 3.62
CA VAL A 5 3.49 -5.71 3.29
C VAL A 5 4.45 -4.51 3.33
N ALA A 6 5.40 -4.48 4.27
CA ALA A 6 6.38 -3.40 4.37
C ALA A 6 7.63 -3.62 3.51
N TYR A 7 7.93 -4.85 3.10
CA TYR A 7 9.14 -5.21 2.35
C TYR A 7 8.91 -5.17 0.83
N ALA A 8 7.74 -5.64 0.39
CA ALA A 8 7.33 -5.78 -1.01
C ALA A 8 7.49 -4.53 -1.88
N PRO A 9 7.30 -3.28 -1.37
CA PRO A 9 7.51 -2.08 -2.19
C PRO A 9 8.96 -1.84 -2.55
N HIS A 10 9.91 -2.38 -1.78
CA HIS A 10 11.31 -1.97 -1.83
C HIS A 10 12.22 -3.02 -2.45
N ARG A 11 11.86 -4.31 -2.36
CA ARG A 11 12.74 -5.41 -2.74
C ARG A 11 11.96 -6.51 -3.44
N ALA A 12 12.64 -7.17 -4.40
CA ALA A 12 12.09 -8.32 -5.08
C ALA A 12 11.87 -9.47 -4.09
N ILE A 13 10.65 -10.00 -4.09
CA ILE A 13 10.25 -11.11 -3.22
C ILE A 13 10.74 -12.43 -3.84
N ASP A 14 11.38 -13.31 -3.06
CA ASP A 14 11.73 -14.66 -3.49
C ASP A 14 11.23 -15.71 -2.48
N VAL A 15 9.96 -16.08 -2.64
CA VAL A 15 9.31 -17.08 -1.77
C VAL A 15 9.90 -18.49 -1.91
N PHE A 16 10.58 -18.78 -3.03
CA PHE A 16 11.21 -20.09 -3.23
C PHE A 16 12.53 -20.15 -2.49
N ALA A 17 13.38 -19.12 -2.62
CA ALA A 17 14.65 -19.05 -1.90
C ALA A 17 14.46 -19.02 -0.37
N TRP A 18 13.42 -18.34 0.13
CA TRP A 18 13.13 -18.27 1.56
C TRP A 18 12.36 -19.48 2.10
N ASP A 19 11.94 -20.39 1.21
CA ASP A 19 11.16 -21.59 1.53
C ASP A 19 9.89 -21.35 2.36
N VAL A 20 9.27 -20.17 2.28
CA VAL A 20 8.07 -19.84 3.06
C VAL A 20 6.84 -20.62 2.61
N ASP A 21 6.00 -21.06 3.55
CA ASP A 21 4.71 -21.71 3.24
C ASP A 21 3.66 -20.75 2.69
N TRP A 22 3.65 -19.56 3.27
CA TRP A 22 2.67 -18.51 3.05
C TRP A 22 3.40 -17.17 3.02
N TYR A 23 3.10 -16.35 2.03
CA TYR A 23 3.61 -14.98 1.93
C TYR A 23 2.48 -14.05 1.53
N LEU A 24 2.30 -12.97 2.28
CA LEU A 24 1.20 -12.02 2.07
C LEU A 24 1.76 -10.62 1.83
N TRP A 25 1.11 -9.87 0.94
CA TRP A 25 1.43 -8.46 0.74
C TRP A 25 0.23 -7.71 0.16
N SER A 26 0.30 -6.38 0.12
CA SER A 26 -0.78 -5.53 -0.41
C SER A 26 -0.39 -4.91 -1.74
N ALA A 27 -1.18 -5.17 -2.79
CA ALA A 27 -0.97 -4.66 -4.13
C ALA A 27 -0.83 -3.13 -4.17
N TYR A 28 -1.65 -2.42 -3.39
CA TYR A 28 -1.61 -0.95 -3.34
C TYR A 28 -0.34 -0.34 -2.75
N LYS A 29 0.46 -1.15 -2.03
CA LYS A 29 1.78 -0.69 -1.57
C LYS A 29 2.88 -0.93 -2.60
N VAL A 30 2.63 -1.76 -3.60
CA VAL A 30 3.53 -1.99 -4.73
C VAL A 30 2.85 -1.48 -5.99
N TYR A 31 2.39 -0.23 -5.92
CA TYR A 31 1.97 0.58 -7.08
C TYR A 31 0.76 0.02 -7.85
N GLY A 32 -0.01 -0.89 -7.23
CA GLY A 32 -1.23 -1.47 -7.77
C GLY A 32 -2.51 -0.95 -7.11
N PRO A 33 -3.66 -1.61 -7.34
CA PRO A 33 -4.93 -1.27 -6.71
C PRO A 33 -5.04 -1.80 -5.27
N HIS A 34 -6.08 -1.38 -4.55
CA HIS A 34 -6.40 -1.82 -3.17
C HIS A 34 -6.83 -3.30 -3.09
N LEU A 35 -5.88 -4.21 -3.35
CA LEU A 35 -6.02 -5.66 -3.24
C LEU A 35 -4.99 -6.26 -2.29
N GLY A 36 -5.36 -7.37 -1.66
CA GLY A 36 -4.43 -8.27 -0.97
C GLY A 36 -3.95 -9.36 -1.90
N VAL A 37 -2.68 -9.75 -1.80
CA VAL A 37 -2.10 -10.85 -2.56
C VAL A 37 -1.51 -11.84 -1.59
N MET A 38 -1.84 -13.12 -1.77
CA MET A 38 -1.35 -14.22 -0.96
C MET A 38 -0.72 -15.29 -1.87
N TYR A 39 0.54 -15.60 -1.61
CA TYR A 39 1.18 -16.81 -2.06
C TYR A 39 0.99 -17.90 -1.01
N GLY A 40 0.72 -19.12 -1.47
CA GLY A 40 0.70 -20.32 -0.65
C GLY A 40 1.29 -21.50 -1.41
N LYS A 41 2.13 -22.29 -0.74
CA LYS A 41 2.61 -23.55 -1.31
C LYS A 41 1.47 -24.55 -1.45
N ARG A 42 1.54 -25.39 -2.49
CA ARG A 42 0.57 -26.47 -2.72
C ARG A 42 0.34 -27.32 -1.46
N ARG A 43 1.41 -27.78 -0.81
CA ARG A 43 1.34 -28.57 0.43
C ARG A 43 0.65 -27.84 1.59
N ALA A 44 0.76 -26.52 1.65
CA ALA A 44 0.14 -25.72 2.70
C ALA A 44 -1.38 -25.61 2.47
N TYR A 45 -1.79 -25.41 1.22
CA TYR A 45 -3.20 -25.50 0.83
C TYR A 45 -3.80 -26.89 1.06
N ASP A 46 -3.11 -27.95 0.64
CA ASP A 46 -3.58 -29.33 0.84
C ASP A 46 -3.76 -29.64 2.34
N SER A 47 -2.85 -29.13 3.20
CA SER A 47 -2.98 -29.26 4.65
C SER A 47 -4.24 -28.57 5.18
N LEU A 48 -4.53 -27.33 4.74
CA LEU A 48 -5.76 -26.62 5.12
C LEU A 48 -7.03 -27.36 4.68
N LEU A 49 -7.03 -27.91 3.47
CA LEU A 49 -8.17 -28.66 2.94
C LEU A 49 -8.35 -30.01 3.67
N SER A 50 -7.26 -30.64 4.11
CA SER A 50 -7.29 -31.91 4.85
C SER A 50 -7.89 -31.80 6.26
N LEU A 51 -7.88 -30.60 6.87
CA LEU A 51 -8.49 -30.32 8.17
C LEU A 51 -10.04 -30.24 8.12
N GLY A 52 -10.66 -30.75 7.06
CA GLY A 52 -12.11 -30.80 6.86
C GLY A 52 -12.69 -29.56 6.18
N GLY A 53 -11.86 -28.63 5.71
CA GLY A 53 -12.31 -27.45 4.98
C GLY A 53 -12.55 -27.75 3.50
N GLN A 54 -13.77 -27.52 3.00
CA GLN A 54 -14.01 -27.45 1.55
C GLN A 54 -13.48 -26.13 0.96
N GLY A 55 -12.52 -25.46 1.58
CA GLY A 55 -12.18 -24.07 1.27
C GLY A 55 -13.34 -23.08 1.54
N PRO A 56 -13.09 -21.77 1.47
CA PRO A 56 -14.09 -20.76 1.79
C PRO A 56 -15.09 -20.49 0.64
N ASN A 57 -14.75 -20.80 -0.62
CA ASN A 57 -15.66 -20.59 -1.76
C ASN A 57 -16.72 -21.71 -1.88
N PHE A 58 -17.65 -21.58 -2.83
CA PHE A 58 -18.77 -22.49 -3.03
C PHE A 58 -18.35 -23.97 -3.09
N TYR A 59 -19.21 -24.84 -2.56
CA TYR A 59 -18.97 -26.29 -2.47
C TYR A 59 -18.70 -26.95 -3.84
N PHE A 60 -19.23 -26.39 -4.92
CA PHE A 60 -19.06 -26.91 -6.29
C PHE A 60 -17.72 -26.49 -6.93
N VAL A 61 -17.01 -25.49 -6.38
CA VAL A 61 -15.67 -25.15 -6.87
C VAL A 61 -14.72 -26.28 -6.46
N PRO A 62 -14.02 -26.92 -7.40
CA PRO A 62 -13.19 -28.08 -7.09
C PRO A 62 -11.98 -27.69 -6.25
N ALA A 63 -11.58 -28.56 -5.32
CA ALA A 63 -10.38 -28.38 -4.49
C ALA A 63 -9.08 -28.33 -5.31
N SER A 64 -9.10 -28.77 -6.56
CA SER A 64 -7.96 -28.65 -7.48
C SER A 64 -7.73 -27.21 -7.98
N ASP A 65 -8.76 -26.36 -7.98
CA ASP A 65 -8.67 -24.95 -8.36
C ASP A 65 -8.36 -24.10 -7.12
N LEU A 66 -7.14 -24.23 -6.59
CA LEU A 66 -6.78 -23.66 -5.30
C LEU A 66 -6.91 -22.14 -5.24
N SER A 67 -6.55 -21.43 -6.31
CA SER A 67 -6.65 -19.96 -6.34
C SER A 67 -8.11 -19.53 -6.17
N TYR A 68 -9.01 -20.03 -7.03
CA TYR A 68 -10.40 -19.63 -6.97
C TYR A 68 -11.13 -20.21 -5.74
N LYS A 69 -10.75 -21.41 -5.29
CA LYS A 69 -11.33 -22.05 -4.10
C LYS A 69 -11.15 -21.23 -2.83
N PHE A 70 -10.10 -20.40 -2.75
CA PHE A 70 -9.79 -19.54 -1.62
C PHE A 70 -10.19 -18.06 -1.82
N GLU A 71 -10.76 -17.72 -2.98
CA GLU A 71 -11.35 -16.40 -3.25
C GLU A 71 -12.85 -16.42 -2.93
N LEU A 72 -13.31 -15.58 -2.01
CA LEU A 72 -14.70 -15.55 -1.59
C LEU A 72 -15.57 -14.80 -2.61
N GLY A 73 -16.45 -15.53 -3.30
CA GLY A 73 -17.43 -14.94 -4.21
C GLY A 73 -16.83 -14.44 -5.52
N GLY A 74 -17.35 -13.31 -6.03
CA GLY A 74 -16.83 -12.66 -7.22
C GLY A 74 -15.58 -11.85 -6.91
N VAL A 75 -14.57 -11.95 -7.78
CA VAL A 75 -13.36 -11.12 -7.67
C VAL A 75 -13.63 -9.68 -8.08
N SER A 76 -12.85 -8.73 -7.57
CA SER A 76 -12.83 -7.35 -8.08
C SER A 76 -12.18 -7.35 -9.47
N HIS A 77 -13.00 -7.43 -10.51
CA HIS A 77 -12.52 -7.53 -11.89
C HIS A 77 -11.69 -6.32 -12.30
N GLU A 78 -12.11 -5.13 -11.91
CA GLU A 78 -11.41 -3.86 -12.11
C GLU A 78 -10.07 -3.81 -11.36
N GLY A 79 -10.02 -4.33 -10.13
CA GLY A 79 -8.78 -4.43 -9.38
C GLY A 79 -7.81 -5.44 -10.01
N CYS A 80 -8.31 -6.60 -10.41
CA CYS A 80 -7.50 -7.61 -11.11
C CYS A 80 -6.95 -7.07 -12.44
N ALA A 81 -7.76 -6.33 -13.20
CA ALA A 81 -7.33 -5.67 -14.43
C ALA A 81 -6.27 -4.59 -14.15
N GLY A 82 -6.46 -3.77 -13.11
CA GLY A 82 -5.48 -2.76 -12.70
C GLY A 82 -4.14 -3.34 -12.27
N LEU A 83 -4.12 -4.54 -11.68
CA LEU A 83 -2.88 -5.23 -11.30
C LEU A 83 -2.01 -5.59 -12.51
N LEU A 84 -2.60 -5.81 -13.69
CA LEU A 84 -1.83 -6.10 -14.91
C LEU A 84 -0.92 -4.93 -15.32
N ALA A 85 -1.32 -3.68 -15.04
CA ALA A 85 -0.55 -2.49 -15.36
C ALA A 85 0.76 -2.38 -14.55
N LEU A 86 0.88 -3.12 -13.43
CA LEU A 86 2.13 -3.20 -12.67
C LEU A 86 3.27 -3.76 -13.54
N GLN A 87 2.96 -4.66 -14.48
CA GLN A 87 3.96 -5.21 -15.40
C GLN A 87 4.51 -4.10 -16.31
N ASP A 88 3.62 -3.28 -16.86
CA ASP A 88 3.99 -2.16 -17.73
C ASP A 88 4.77 -1.09 -16.93
N TYR A 89 4.41 -0.87 -15.67
CA TYR A 89 5.14 0.02 -14.76
C TYR A 89 6.60 -0.42 -14.53
N LEU A 90 6.82 -1.71 -14.23
CA LEU A 90 8.16 -2.24 -14.03
C LEU A 90 9.01 -2.18 -15.32
N LEU A 91 8.40 -2.46 -16.47
CA LEU A 91 9.07 -2.34 -17.77
C LEU A 91 9.42 -0.88 -18.09
N CYS A 92 8.53 0.05 -17.78
CA CYS A 92 8.76 1.49 -17.97
C CYS A 92 9.93 1.99 -17.11
N LEU A 93 10.05 1.54 -15.86
CA LEU A 93 11.20 1.86 -15.00
C LEU A 93 12.52 1.37 -15.59
N LEU A 94 12.50 0.25 -16.32
CA LEU A 94 13.65 -0.28 -17.04
C LEU A 94 13.89 0.40 -18.40
N GLY A 95 13.14 1.45 -18.75
CA GLY A 95 13.21 2.10 -20.06
C GLY A 95 12.72 1.23 -21.22
N THR A 96 12.00 0.14 -20.93
CA THR A 96 11.43 -0.76 -21.94
C THR A 96 10.02 -0.29 -22.31
N SER A 97 9.74 -0.09 -23.59
CA SER A 97 8.39 0.25 -24.04
C SER A 97 7.45 -0.95 -23.84
N PRO A 98 6.25 -0.75 -23.26
CA PRO A 98 5.26 -1.81 -23.17
C PRO A 98 4.85 -2.21 -24.59
N THR A 99 5.07 -3.47 -24.98
CA THR A 99 4.55 -3.99 -26.26
C THR A 99 3.03 -3.97 -26.22
N PRO A 100 2.35 -3.30 -27.19
CA PRO A 100 0.90 -3.40 -27.32
C PRO A 100 0.54 -4.88 -27.54
N GLY A 101 -0.18 -5.47 -26.59
CA GLY A 101 -0.58 -6.87 -26.70
C GLY A 101 -1.44 -7.07 -27.95
N THR A 102 -1.02 -7.92 -28.87
CA THR A 102 -1.88 -8.39 -29.96
C THR A 102 -2.98 -9.27 -29.34
N PRO A 103 -4.28 -9.03 -29.59
CA PRO A 103 -5.32 -9.90 -29.06
C PRO A 103 -5.19 -11.32 -29.67
N PRO A 104 -5.44 -12.39 -28.90
CA PRO A 104 -5.36 -13.76 -29.41
C PRO A 104 -6.43 -14.02 -30.50
N GLN A 105 -6.05 -14.67 -31.61
CA GLN A 105 -6.93 -14.98 -32.75
C GLN A 105 -8.20 -15.77 -32.34
N HIS A 106 -8.13 -16.63 -31.32
CA HIS A 106 -9.27 -17.40 -30.83
C HIS A 106 -10.41 -16.56 -30.23
N GLN A 107 -10.14 -15.32 -29.82
CA GLN A 107 -11.18 -14.42 -29.28
C GLN A 107 -12.02 -13.77 -30.39
N GLN A 108 -11.51 -13.66 -31.61
CA GLN A 108 -12.26 -13.09 -32.74
C GLN A 108 -13.39 -14.03 -33.19
N GLU A 109 -13.14 -15.34 -33.24
CA GLU A 109 -14.14 -16.33 -33.61
C GLU A 109 -15.24 -16.46 -32.54
N HIS A 110 -14.88 -16.48 -31.25
CA HIS A 110 -15.84 -16.64 -30.16
C HIS A 110 -16.72 -15.39 -29.94
N GLN A 111 -16.19 -14.19 -30.25
CA GLN A 111 -16.94 -12.94 -30.19
C GLN A 111 -17.96 -12.85 -31.34
N GLN A 112 -17.57 -13.24 -32.57
CA GLN A 112 -18.49 -13.34 -33.71
C GLN A 112 -19.64 -14.33 -33.44
N ASP A 113 -19.34 -15.44 -32.78
CA ASP A 113 -20.31 -16.48 -32.43
C ASP A 113 -21.28 -16.03 -31.31
N LYS A 114 -20.83 -15.16 -30.39
CA LYS A 114 -21.71 -14.52 -29.39
C LYS A 114 -22.58 -13.41 -29.99
N GLU A 115 -22.03 -12.59 -30.88
CA GLU A 115 -22.77 -11.53 -31.59
C GLU A 115 -23.86 -12.12 -32.50
N GLN A 116 -23.57 -13.23 -33.19
CA GLN A 116 -24.57 -13.96 -33.98
C GLN A 116 -25.68 -14.56 -33.12
N ARG A 117 -25.35 -15.13 -31.95
CA ARG A 117 -26.37 -15.63 -30.99
C ARG A 117 -27.24 -14.51 -30.42
N GLN A 118 -26.67 -13.35 -30.14
CA GLN A 118 -27.39 -12.20 -29.60
C GLN A 118 -28.30 -11.54 -30.65
N GLN A 119 -27.90 -11.52 -31.92
CA GLN A 119 -28.74 -11.09 -33.04
C GLN A 119 -29.87 -12.09 -33.37
N GLN A 120 -29.66 -13.38 -33.15
CA GLN A 120 -30.70 -14.40 -33.36
C GLN A 120 -31.73 -14.47 -32.21
N GLN A 121 -31.37 -14.06 -30.99
CA GLN A 121 -32.26 -14.11 -29.81
C GLN A 121 -33.16 -12.87 -29.64
N LEU A 122 -32.90 -11.77 -30.34
CA LEU A 122 -33.78 -10.60 -30.36
C LEU A 122 -34.94 -10.79 -31.35
N GLN A 123 -35.85 -11.71 -31.04
CA GLN A 123 -37.22 -11.75 -31.60
C GLN A 123 -38.13 -10.85 -30.75
N PRO A 124 -39.17 -10.19 -31.33
CA PRO A 124 -39.82 -9.03 -30.72
C PRO A 124 -40.80 -9.45 -29.62
N VAL A 125 -40.29 -9.66 -28.41
CA VAL A 125 -41.12 -9.79 -27.20
C VAL A 125 -41.22 -8.41 -26.58
N CYS A 126 -42.38 -7.77 -26.78
CA CYS A 126 -43.02 -6.70 -25.99
C CYS A 126 -43.75 -5.67 -26.88
N ARG A 127 -44.85 -6.08 -27.51
CA ARG A 127 -46.00 -5.20 -27.73
C ARG A 127 -46.99 -5.51 -26.61
N HIS A 128 -47.17 -4.60 -25.65
CA HIS A 128 -48.38 -4.34 -24.84
C HIS A 128 -47.96 -3.79 -23.47
N HIS A 129 -47.89 -2.47 -23.36
CA HIS A 129 -48.39 -1.68 -22.23
C HIS A 129 -48.06 -0.21 -22.54
N ASN A 130 -49.04 0.52 -23.06
CA ASN A 130 -48.95 1.96 -23.21
C ASN A 130 -50.31 2.55 -22.84
N ASP A 131 -50.54 2.74 -21.54
CA ASP A 131 -51.67 3.49 -21.00
C ASP A 131 -51.25 4.11 -19.66
N TYR A 132 -50.57 5.26 -19.71
CA TYR A 132 -50.76 6.42 -18.81
C TYR A 132 -49.72 7.51 -19.16
N ILE A 133 -50.14 8.64 -19.72
CA ILE A 133 -49.34 9.87 -19.81
C ILE A 133 -50.18 11.01 -19.23
N PRO A 134 -49.76 11.67 -18.14
CA PRO A 134 -50.15 13.04 -17.86
C PRO A 134 -49.16 14.01 -18.49
N GLN A 135 -49.71 15.07 -19.07
CA GLN A 135 -49.04 16.14 -19.80
C GLN A 135 -48.18 17.04 -18.90
N GLU A 136 -47.03 17.43 -19.48
CA GLU A 136 -46.30 18.70 -19.33
C GLU A 136 -45.65 19.06 -17.99
N ALA A 137 -44.32 18.95 -17.97
CA ALA A 137 -43.43 19.93 -17.35
C ALA A 137 -42.16 20.03 -18.20
N GLU A 138 -41.86 21.24 -18.67
CA GLU A 138 -40.67 21.57 -19.44
C GLU A 138 -39.39 21.30 -18.64
N GLY A 139 -38.44 20.60 -19.27
CA GLY A 139 -37.11 20.33 -18.73
C GLY A 139 -36.33 19.45 -19.68
N GLY A 140 -35.61 20.07 -20.62
CA GLY A 140 -34.80 19.36 -21.61
C GLY A 140 -33.73 18.47 -20.97
N LEU A 141 -33.94 17.16 -20.97
CA LEU A 141 -32.89 16.17 -20.77
C LEU A 141 -32.20 15.94 -22.12
N ILE A 142 -30.95 16.38 -22.20
CA ILE A 142 -30.05 16.04 -23.30
C ILE A 142 -29.82 14.52 -23.26
N SER A 143 -30.48 13.79 -24.16
CA SER A 143 -30.17 12.39 -24.45
C SER A 143 -28.80 12.34 -25.13
N THR A 144 -27.76 12.03 -24.37
CA THR A 144 -26.51 11.52 -24.96
C THR A 144 -26.59 10.01 -24.91
N SER A 145 -27.03 9.41 -26.03
CA SER A 145 -26.82 8.00 -26.30
C SER A 145 -25.33 7.75 -26.46
N LEU A 146 -24.61 7.60 -25.34
CA LEU A 146 -23.30 6.99 -25.32
C LEU A 146 -23.50 5.50 -25.70
N PRO A 147 -22.76 4.98 -26.70
CA PRO A 147 -22.86 3.58 -27.06
C PRO A 147 -22.50 2.73 -25.83
N LEU A 148 -23.35 1.76 -25.52
CA LEU A 148 -23.11 0.76 -24.49
C LEU A 148 -21.87 -0.04 -24.93
N VAL A 149 -20.70 0.31 -24.38
CA VAL A 149 -19.48 -0.47 -24.59
C VAL A 149 -19.73 -1.85 -23.97
N PRO A 150 -19.69 -2.94 -24.74
CA PRO A 150 -19.88 -4.27 -24.18
C PRO A 150 -18.80 -4.51 -23.12
N PRO A 151 -19.12 -5.17 -21.98
CA PRO A 151 -18.11 -5.52 -21.00
C PRO A 151 -16.99 -6.27 -21.72
N PRO A 152 -15.71 -5.91 -21.50
CA PRO A 152 -14.61 -6.60 -22.14
C PRO A 152 -14.78 -8.10 -21.86
N ALA A 153 -14.84 -8.89 -22.93
CA ALA A 153 -14.83 -10.34 -22.83
C ALA A 153 -13.70 -10.72 -21.88
N MET A 154 -14.00 -11.50 -20.83
CA MET A 154 -13.01 -11.92 -19.85
C MET A 154 -11.82 -12.50 -20.61
N ALA A 155 -10.73 -11.74 -20.64
CA ALA A 155 -9.51 -12.15 -21.26
C ALA A 155 -9.12 -13.48 -20.64
N SER A 156 -8.86 -14.48 -21.48
CA SER A 156 -7.98 -15.58 -21.11
C SER A 156 -6.79 -15.00 -20.35
N ALA A 157 -6.54 -15.51 -19.14
CA ALA A 157 -5.46 -15.14 -18.24
C ALA A 157 -4.33 -14.37 -18.94
N GLY A 158 -4.26 -13.05 -18.68
CA GLY A 158 -3.30 -12.17 -19.33
C GLY A 158 -1.90 -12.74 -19.20
N GLN A 159 -1.23 -13.01 -20.33
CA GLN A 159 0.15 -13.47 -20.32
C GLN A 159 0.99 -12.56 -19.41
N VAL A 160 1.75 -13.17 -18.51
CA VAL A 160 2.80 -12.46 -17.78
C VAL A 160 3.82 -11.98 -18.82
N ARG A 161 3.86 -10.66 -19.03
CA ARG A 161 4.72 -9.97 -20.00
C ARG A 161 6.11 -9.67 -19.44
N VAL A 162 6.22 -9.61 -18.10
CA VAL A 162 7.47 -9.32 -17.40
C VAL A 162 8.13 -10.62 -16.94
N SER A 163 9.40 -10.82 -17.29
CA SER A 163 10.19 -11.93 -16.78
C SER A 163 10.63 -11.71 -15.34
N ARG A 164 10.98 -12.79 -14.62
CA ARG A 164 11.50 -12.71 -13.25
C ARG A 164 12.74 -11.79 -13.16
N SER A 165 13.66 -11.91 -14.12
CA SER A 165 14.87 -11.09 -14.16
C SER A 165 14.56 -9.60 -14.38
N GLN A 166 13.52 -9.26 -15.15
CA GLN A 166 13.06 -7.88 -15.28
C GLN A 166 12.44 -7.35 -13.98
N VAL A 167 11.66 -8.17 -13.26
CA VAL A 167 11.15 -7.77 -11.94
C VAL A 167 12.32 -7.49 -10.99
N GLU A 168 13.29 -8.40 -10.91
CA GLU A 168 14.48 -8.23 -10.08
C GLU A 168 15.30 -7.00 -10.45
N ALA A 169 15.51 -6.76 -11.75
CA ALA A 169 16.22 -5.58 -12.24
C ALA A 169 15.49 -4.28 -11.87
N ALA A 170 14.15 -4.25 -11.97
CA ALA A 170 13.37 -3.07 -11.61
C ALA A 170 13.47 -2.76 -10.11
N PHE A 171 13.39 -3.78 -9.24
CA PHE A 171 13.58 -3.60 -7.80
C PHE A 171 15.02 -3.28 -7.40
N ALA A 172 16.01 -3.79 -8.14
CA ALA A 172 17.41 -3.38 -7.96
C ALA A 172 17.60 -1.90 -8.29
N LEU A 173 16.98 -1.41 -9.36
CA LEU A 173 16.97 0.00 -9.72
C LEU A 173 16.26 0.85 -8.64
N MET A 174 15.09 0.44 -8.16
CA MET A 174 14.39 1.09 -7.04
C MET A 174 15.29 1.18 -5.81
N THR A 175 15.96 0.07 -5.45
CA THR A 175 16.89 0.02 -4.32
C THR A 175 18.05 1.01 -4.50
N ALA A 176 18.62 1.12 -5.70
CA ALA A 176 19.70 2.04 -6.00
C ALA A 176 19.25 3.52 -5.92
N MET A 177 18.00 3.82 -6.27
CA MET A 177 17.41 5.17 -6.11
C MET A 177 17.11 5.50 -4.64
N GLU A 178 16.62 4.54 -3.87
CA GLU A 178 16.26 4.70 -2.47
C GLU A 178 17.47 4.86 -1.52
N MET A 179 18.56 4.13 -1.79
CA MET A 179 19.68 4.00 -0.85
C MET A 179 20.34 5.35 -0.48
N PRO A 180 20.70 6.24 -1.43
CA PRO A 180 21.29 7.53 -1.08
C PRO A 180 20.35 8.42 -0.27
N LEU A 181 19.05 8.36 -0.57
CA LEU A 181 18.01 9.13 0.13
C LEU A 181 17.87 8.66 1.59
N GLN A 182 17.86 7.34 1.78
CA GLN A 182 17.85 6.73 3.11
C GLN A 182 19.09 7.13 3.91
N GLU A 183 20.28 7.01 3.31
CA GLU A 183 21.54 7.33 3.97
C GLU A 183 21.59 8.79 4.42
N GLN A 184 21.19 9.72 3.56
CA GLN A 184 21.17 11.14 3.86
C GLN A 184 20.25 11.46 5.07
N LEU A 185 19.00 10.98 5.05
CA LEU A 185 18.05 11.22 6.12
C LEU A 185 18.45 10.51 7.42
N LEU A 186 18.91 9.26 7.33
CA LEU A 186 19.29 8.46 8.50
C LEU A 186 20.54 9.03 9.17
N SER A 187 21.54 9.47 8.40
CA SER A 187 22.75 10.12 8.93
C SER A 187 22.39 11.38 9.71
N TYR A 188 21.50 12.22 9.17
CA TYR A 188 21.06 13.42 9.86
C TYR A 188 20.37 13.09 11.19
N LEU A 189 19.35 12.23 11.15
CA LEU A 189 18.57 11.86 12.33
C LEU A 189 19.40 11.13 13.40
N ALA A 190 20.33 10.25 12.98
CA ALA A 190 21.23 9.53 13.90
C ALA A 190 22.20 10.47 14.63
N SER A 191 22.63 11.55 13.97
CA SER A 191 23.55 12.54 14.55
C SER A 191 22.87 13.57 15.45
N HIS A 192 21.53 13.69 15.40
CA HIS A 192 20.83 14.77 16.06
C HIS A 192 20.61 14.46 17.56
N PRO A 193 21.08 15.31 18.50
CA PRO A 193 21.05 15.00 19.94
C PRO A 193 19.62 14.89 20.48
N ALA A 194 18.67 15.65 19.92
CA ALA A 194 17.27 15.64 20.31
C ALA A 194 16.48 14.43 19.78
N VAL A 195 17.07 13.62 18.90
CA VAL A 195 16.41 12.49 18.23
C VAL A 195 16.84 11.17 18.85
N ARG A 196 15.90 10.23 18.91
CA ARG A 196 16.23 8.81 19.10
C ARG A 196 15.56 7.96 18.03
N LEU A 197 16.36 7.18 17.33
CA LEU A 197 15.91 6.29 16.26
C LEU A 197 15.21 5.05 16.83
N ALA A 198 14.16 4.62 16.16
CA ALA A 198 13.51 3.32 16.37
C ALA A 198 14.03 2.33 15.33
N GLY A 199 15.07 1.56 15.73
CA GLY A 199 15.73 0.56 14.89
C GLY A 199 17.15 0.95 14.49
N SER A 200 17.73 0.17 13.58
CA SER A 200 19.12 0.33 13.15
C SER A 200 19.37 1.64 12.40
N ALA A 201 20.48 2.29 12.72
CA ALA A 201 21.04 3.43 11.99
C ALA A 201 21.87 3.02 10.76
N ASN A 202 21.98 1.72 10.46
CA ASN A 202 22.71 1.23 9.30
C ASN A 202 21.86 1.37 8.02
N ALA A 203 22.31 2.18 7.07
CA ALA A 203 21.63 2.41 5.79
C ALA A 203 21.79 1.28 4.77
N ASP A 204 22.45 0.17 5.11
CA ASP A 204 22.61 -0.99 4.24
C ASP A 204 21.24 -1.57 3.81
N PRO A 205 20.96 -1.70 2.49
CA PRO A 205 19.76 -2.33 1.95
C PRO A 205 19.48 -3.76 2.43
N ALA A 206 20.50 -4.49 2.90
CA ALA A 206 20.37 -5.82 3.48
C ALA A 206 19.88 -5.78 4.94
N VAL A 207 20.06 -4.65 5.63
CA VAL A 207 19.67 -4.46 7.03
C VAL A 207 18.30 -3.81 7.14
N ARG A 208 17.95 -2.88 6.24
CA ARG A 208 16.69 -2.14 6.31
C ARG A 208 16.13 -1.72 4.95
N VAL A 209 14.83 -1.38 4.98
CA VAL A 209 14.12 -0.65 3.93
C VAL A 209 13.96 0.82 4.34
N PRO A 210 13.71 1.76 3.40
CA PRO A 210 13.69 3.22 3.65
C PRO A 210 12.42 3.72 4.35
N THR A 211 12.04 3.05 5.42
CA THR A 211 11.04 3.48 6.39
C THR A 211 11.73 3.78 7.72
N ILE A 212 11.91 5.06 8.05
CA ILE A 212 12.65 5.52 9.22
C ILE A 212 11.65 5.99 10.27
N SER A 213 11.77 5.46 11.48
CA SER A 213 10.97 5.86 12.64
C SER A 213 11.87 6.47 13.70
N PHE A 214 11.41 7.54 14.32
CA PHE A 214 12.14 8.24 15.37
C PHE A 214 11.19 8.95 16.34
N VAL A 215 11.74 9.35 17.47
CA VAL A 215 11.07 10.17 18.47
C VAL A 215 11.95 11.35 18.82
N HIS A 216 11.33 12.44 19.26
CA HIS A 216 12.02 13.55 19.88
C HIS A 216 12.08 13.35 21.39
N ARG A 217 13.18 13.72 22.05
CA ARG A 217 13.35 13.56 23.51
C ARG A 217 12.29 14.32 24.30
N CYS A 218 12.14 15.61 24.00
CA CYS A 218 11.29 16.53 24.76
C CYS A 218 9.96 16.93 24.10
N ARG A 219 9.62 16.42 22.90
CA ARG A 219 8.42 16.82 22.13
C ARG A 219 7.61 15.58 21.76
N SER A 220 6.29 15.72 21.72
CA SER A 220 5.40 14.63 21.27
C SER A 220 5.63 14.34 19.79
N SER A 221 5.47 13.06 19.39
CA SER A 221 5.53 12.67 17.98
C SER A 221 4.44 13.38 17.15
N GLN A 222 3.31 13.70 17.78
CA GLN A 222 2.23 14.45 17.14
C GLN A 222 2.63 15.90 16.88
N TRP A 223 3.29 16.57 17.83
CA TRP A 223 3.79 17.92 17.63
C TRP A 223 4.78 17.99 16.46
N VAL A 224 5.78 17.10 16.45
CA VAL A 224 6.78 17.04 15.35
C VAL A 224 6.11 16.80 14.00
N ALA A 225 5.16 15.87 13.93
CA ALA A 225 4.42 15.59 12.71
C ALA A 225 3.58 16.79 12.23
N ARG A 226 2.95 17.54 13.15
CA ARG A 226 2.21 18.77 12.82
C ARG A 226 3.13 19.85 12.28
N GLN A 227 4.32 20.04 12.85
CA GLN A 227 5.29 21.01 12.35
C GLN A 227 5.78 20.65 10.94
N LEU A 228 6.07 19.37 10.70
CA LEU A 228 6.45 18.88 9.37
C LEU A 228 5.31 19.06 8.35
N GLN A 229 4.07 18.80 8.75
CA GLN A 229 2.90 19.03 7.90
C GLN A 229 2.70 20.52 7.60
N ALA A 230 2.90 21.41 8.56
CA ALA A 230 2.86 22.86 8.36
C ALA A 230 3.97 23.34 7.41
N ALA A 231 5.12 22.66 7.40
CA ALA A 231 6.21 22.87 6.45
C ALA A 231 5.99 22.20 5.08
N GLY A 232 4.83 21.56 4.85
CA GLY A 232 4.47 20.95 3.57
C GLY A 232 4.85 19.48 3.40
N PHE A 233 5.30 18.80 4.45
CA PHE A 233 5.70 17.39 4.40
C PHE A 233 4.62 16.45 4.94
N ALA A 234 4.26 15.46 4.12
CA ALA A 234 3.34 14.40 4.54
C ALA A 234 4.10 13.31 5.33
N VAL A 235 3.98 13.36 6.66
CA VAL A 235 4.49 12.32 7.57
C VAL A 235 3.36 11.73 8.40
N ARG A 236 3.59 10.56 9.01
CA ARG A 236 2.64 9.98 9.97
C ARG A 236 3.27 9.89 11.36
N CYS A 237 2.46 10.07 12.39
CA CYS A 237 2.79 9.71 13.77
C CYS A 237 1.82 8.63 14.30
N GLY A 238 2.14 8.05 15.45
CA GLY A 238 1.38 6.99 16.09
C GLY A 238 2.12 5.65 16.12
N HIS A 239 1.41 4.60 16.55
CA HIS A 239 2.01 3.27 16.70
C HIS A 239 2.09 2.45 15.40
N MET A 240 1.63 2.97 14.26
CA MET A 240 1.74 2.33 12.93
C MET A 240 1.19 0.88 12.88
N TYR A 241 0.07 0.62 13.55
CA TYR A 241 -0.51 -0.73 13.76
C TYR A 241 0.40 -1.71 14.53
N ALA A 242 1.52 -1.25 15.09
CA ALA A 242 2.48 -2.03 15.87
C ALA A 242 2.48 -1.63 17.36
N ARG A 243 1.29 -1.51 17.96
CA ARG A 243 1.10 -1.04 19.35
C ARG A 243 1.96 -1.81 20.36
N ARG A 244 1.94 -3.15 20.30
CA ARG A 244 2.73 -4.01 21.20
C ARG A 244 4.24 -3.78 21.08
N LEU A 245 4.73 -3.45 19.88
CA LEU A 245 6.14 -3.13 19.67
C LEU A 245 6.48 -1.78 20.32
N VAL A 246 5.61 -0.78 20.19
CA VAL A 246 5.79 0.51 20.85
C VAL A 246 5.74 0.37 22.37
N GLU A 247 4.82 -0.44 22.91
CA GLU A 247 4.75 -0.79 24.34
C GLU A 247 6.06 -1.42 24.81
N ALA A 248 6.55 -2.46 24.13
CA ALA A 248 7.80 -3.14 24.48
C ALA A 248 9.01 -2.18 24.45
N LEU A 249 9.13 -1.37 23.40
CA LEU A 249 10.23 -0.42 23.28
C LEU A 249 10.15 0.73 24.29
N SER A 250 8.95 1.03 24.82
CA SER A 250 8.76 2.02 25.89
C SER A 250 9.15 1.45 27.25
N ALA A 251 8.81 0.19 27.52
CA ALA A 251 9.14 -0.51 28.77
C ALA A 251 10.65 -0.78 28.95
N GLU A 252 11.40 -0.99 27.87
CA GLU A 252 12.85 -1.25 27.91
C GLU A 252 13.71 0.00 28.21
N GLY A 253 13.12 1.10 28.68
CA GLY A 253 13.86 2.35 28.88
C GLY A 253 14.24 3.07 27.56
N GLY A 254 13.79 2.53 26.42
CA GLY A 254 14.19 2.92 25.08
C GLY A 254 13.34 4.06 24.54
N LEU A 255 12.29 3.75 23.76
CA LEU A 255 11.19 4.60 23.23
C LEU A 255 10.95 5.97 23.91
N MET A 256 10.52 5.90 25.17
CA MET A 256 9.75 6.98 25.76
C MET A 256 10.17 7.28 27.19
N ALA A 257 11.27 6.70 27.65
CA ALA A 257 11.66 6.71 29.05
C ALA A 257 12.23 8.05 29.53
N GLU A 258 11.75 8.44 30.71
CA GLU A 258 12.15 9.43 31.72
C GLU A 258 12.57 10.87 31.35
N GLU A 259 12.75 11.24 30.08
CA GLU A 259 12.86 12.66 29.66
C GLU A 259 11.52 13.23 29.16
N ALA A 260 10.46 12.42 29.19
CA ALA A 260 9.11 12.76 28.76
C ALA A 260 8.34 13.70 29.71
N ILE A 261 8.88 13.98 30.91
CA ILE A 261 8.28 14.84 31.94
C ILE A 261 8.08 16.29 31.44
N GLN A 262 8.75 16.71 30.37
CA GLN A 262 8.61 18.05 29.79
C GLN A 262 7.65 18.13 28.58
N ARG A 263 7.03 17.03 28.14
CA ARG A 263 6.31 16.97 26.84
C ARG A 263 4.97 17.71 26.83
N GLN A 264 4.30 17.82 27.99
CA GLN A 264 2.97 18.41 28.07
C GLN A 264 2.99 19.92 28.36
N ALA A 265 4.10 20.45 28.90
CA ALA A 265 4.20 21.84 29.33
C ALA A 265 4.25 22.86 28.18
N VAL A 266 4.57 22.45 26.95
CA VAL A 266 4.79 23.39 25.82
C VAL A 266 3.65 23.39 24.80
N GLU A 267 2.65 22.51 24.94
CA GLU A 267 1.45 22.61 24.10
C GLU A 267 0.60 23.85 24.45
N ASP A 268 0.78 24.43 25.64
CA ASP A 268 0.10 25.67 26.09
C ASP A 268 0.91 26.97 25.92
N GLU A 269 2.23 26.91 25.68
CA GLU A 269 3.07 28.13 25.57
C GLU A 269 3.00 28.83 24.20
N GLY A 270 2.17 28.33 23.27
CA GLY A 270 1.78 29.06 22.07
C GLY A 270 0.90 30.29 22.34
N ALA A 271 0.53 30.56 23.60
CA ALA A 271 -0.38 31.64 23.97
C ALA A 271 0.21 32.76 24.86
N ALA A 272 1.40 32.63 25.48
CA ALA A 272 1.97 33.74 26.24
C ALA A 272 3.48 33.59 26.50
N ALA A 273 4.23 34.65 26.21
CA ALA A 273 5.64 34.77 26.53
C ALA A 273 5.88 34.88 28.04
N GLY A 274 6.81 34.07 28.56
CA GLY A 274 7.58 34.34 29.77
C GLY A 274 6.93 33.94 31.10
N ALA A 275 7.19 32.71 31.55
CA ALA A 275 7.27 32.38 32.97
C ALA A 275 8.03 31.06 33.16
N ALA A 276 8.92 31.02 34.16
CA ALA A 276 9.72 29.85 34.50
C ALA A 276 8.84 28.62 34.79
N CYS A 277 9.04 27.52 34.03
CA CYS A 277 8.32 26.27 34.23
C CYS A 277 8.82 25.53 35.48
N ALA A 278 8.14 25.74 36.62
CA ALA A 278 8.19 24.86 37.77
C ALA A 278 6.81 24.22 37.96
N GLY A 279 6.60 23.06 37.33
CA GLY A 279 5.41 22.22 37.51
C GLY A 279 5.71 20.82 37.00
N SER A 280 5.73 19.82 37.88
CA SER A 280 6.00 18.42 37.53
C SER A 280 4.81 17.83 36.78
N ALA A 281 4.89 17.72 35.46
CA ALA A 281 3.91 16.96 34.70
C ALA A 281 4.13 15.46 34.95
N VAL A 282 3.08 14.75 35.36
CA VAL A 282 3.11 13.30 35.56
C VAL A 282 3.21 12.63 34.19
N PHE A 283 4.17 11.73 34.02
CA PHE A 283 4.31 10.95 32.79
C PHE A 283 3.09 10.04 32.58
N ASP A 284 2.35 10.26 31.49
CA ASP A 284 1.28 9.35 31.02
C ASP A 284 1.85 8.38 29.96
N GLU A 285 2.13 7.16 30.41
CA GLU A 285 2.64 6.07 29.57
C GLU A 285 1.68 5.70 28.44
N GLN A 286 0.37 5.69 28.71
CA GLN A 286 -0.65 5.31 27.73
C GLN A 286 -0.77 6.35 26.64
N GLN A 287 -0.67 7.64 26.99
CA GLN A 287 -0.59 8.72 26.02
C GLN A 287 0.67 8.59 25.16
N ALA A 288 1.85 8.34 25.76
CA ALA A 288 3.09 8.17 25.01
C ALA A 288 3.05 6.98 24.02
N ILE A 289 2.42 5.87 24.41
CA ILE A 289 2.18 4.72 23.51
C ILE A 289 1.26 5.10 22.35
N ASN A 290 0.20 5.86 22.62
CA ASN A 290 -0.75 6.29 21.59
C ASN A 290 -0.10 7.27 20.60
N GLU A 291 0.73 8.19 21.09
CA GLU A 291 1.52 9.11 20.27
C GLU A 291 2.55 8.39 19.39
N GLY A 292 3.10 7.29 19.89
CA GLY A 292 4.01 6.41 19.16
C GLY A 292 5.19 7.17 18.55
N VAL A 293 5.53 6.87 17.29
CA VAL A 293 6.74 7.39 16.64
C VAL A 293 6.38 8.29 15.46
N VAL A 294 7.24 9.25 15.13
CA VAL A 294 7.22 9.88 13.80
C VAL A 294 7.80 8.88 12.81
N ARG A 295 7.16 8.71 11.65
CA ARG A 295 7.64 7.84 10.57
C ARG A 295 7.71 8.59 9.25
N VAL A 296 8.88 8.54 8.64
CA VAL A 296 9.14 8.96 7.27
C VAL A 296 9.40 7.71 6.44
N SER A 297 8.62 7.52 5.38
CA SER A 297 8.81 6.42 4.42
C SER A 297 9.13 7.01 3.07
N LEU A 298 10.27 6.60 2.50
CA LEU A 298 10.70 7.00 1.17
C LEU A 298 10.46 5.85 0.19
N LEU A 299 10.22 6.20 -1.07
CA LEU A 299 10.10 5.28 -2.19
C LEU A 299 11.00 5.77 -3.32
N HIS A 300 11.16 4.95 -4.34
CA HIS A 300 12.05 5.22 -5.48
C HIS A 300 11.68 6.46 -6.31
N TYR A 301 10.47 7.00 -6.15
CA TYR A 301 10.04 8.25 -6.78
C TYR A 301 10.30 9.49 -5.93
N ASN A 302 10.81 9.34 -4.69
CA ASN A 302 11.31 10.48 -3.94
C ASN A 302 12.62 10.99 -4.53
N THR A 303 12.90 12.28 -4.31
CA THR A 303 14.09 12.93 -4.90
C THR A 303 15.09 13.39 -3.84
N PRO A 304 16.37 13.55 -4.20
CA PRO A 304 17.36 14.17 -3.31
C PRO A 304 16.96 15.60 -2.87
N GLY A 305 16.26 16.33 -3.75
CA GLY A 305 15.75 17.67 -3.44
C GLY A 305 14.70 17.64 -2.34
N GLU A 306 13.73 16.73 -2.41
CA GLU A 306 12.71 16.54 -1.37
C GLU A 306 13.34 16.16 -0.02
N VAL A 307 14.31 15.24 -0.01
CA VAL A 307 15.00 14.83 1.22
C VAL A 307 15.82 15.96 1.81
N SER A 308 16.48 16.76 0.97
CA SER A 308 17.25 17.92 1.43
C SER A 308 16.34 18.99 2.04
N GLN A 309 15.18 19.27 1.43
CA GLN A 309 14.19 20.19 1.99
C GLN A 309 13.57 19.66 3.29
N LEU A 310 13.32 18.35 3.38
CA LEU A 310 12.86 17.71 4.61
C LEU A 310 13.87 17.87 5.75
N ILE A 311 15.15 17.65 5.47
CA ILE A 311 16.22 17.84 6.47
C ILE A 311 16.28 19.30 6.92
N GLU A 312 16.14 20.26 6.00
CA GLU A 312 16.11 21.67 6.36
C GLU A 312 14.91 22.03 7.25
N ALA A 313 13.73 21.49 6.95
CA ALA A 313 12.58 21.63 7.84
C ALA A 313 12.86 21.00 9.22
N LEU A 314 13.43 19.80 9.26
CA LEU A 314 13.79 19.13 10.51
C LEU A 314 14.82 19.89 11.34
N ARG A 315 15.74 20.67 10.74
CA ARG A 315 16.69 21.52 11.48
C ARG A 315 16.03 22.64 12.27
N THR A 316 14.86 23.08 11.84
CA THR A 316 14.10 24.13 12.54
C THR A 316 13.15 23.55 13.59
N ILE A 317 12.80 22.26 13.47
CA ILE A 317 11.80 21.58 14.29
C ILE A 317 12.42 20.80 15.45
N LEU A 318 13.57 20.14 15.22
CA LEU A 318 14.28 19.30 16.20
C LEU A 318 15.28 20.11 17.02
#